data_AF-A0A9D1SZI5-F1
#
_entry.id   AF-A0A9D1SZI5-F1
#
_cell.length_a   1.000
_cell.length_b   1.000
_cell.length_c   1.000
_cell.angle_alpha   90.00
_cell.angle_beta   90.00
_cell.angle_gamma   90.00
#
_symmetry.space_group_name_H-M   'P 1'
#
loop_
_entity.id
_entity.type
_entity.pdbx_description
1 polymer ?
#
loop_
_entity_poly.entity_id
_entity_poly.type
_entity_poly.pdbx_seq_one_letter_code
_entity_poly.pdbx_strand_id
1 'polypeptide(L)'
;MYKETVKPVGKTVFYVIGIVGVALLLTCIADLAITYYKLPYRSLFQLGVLAIVGVGVYILIRNILSDYSYSIVGEELIIMAKLGNHEWVVARPQLDQIKLVAFHTSPALQQYKAQARYNAKKSFFSSNTYICVFMQDGKLNMLKFEPSGRLLGILYKKGIPVKD
;
A
#
# COMPACT_ATOMS: atom_id res chain seq x y z
N MET A 1 -6.79 -16.43 19.55
CA MET A 1 -5.92 -16.01 18.43
C MET A 1 -6.79 -15.28 17.41
N TYR A 2 -6.50 -14.01 17.09
CA TYR A 2 -7.24 -13.26 16.06
C TYR A 2 -6.37 -13.17 14.81
N LYS A 3 -6.86 -13.66 13.68
CA LYS A 3 -6.18 -13.53 12.39
C LYS A 3 -7.16 -12.96 11.38
N GLU A 4 -6.79 -11.85 10.77
CA GLU A 4 -7.54 -11.24 9.69
C GLU A 4 -6.62 -11.08 8.49
N THR A 5 -7.05 -11.62 7.36
CA THR A 5 -6.36 -11.39 6.09
C THR A 5 -7.15 -10.35 5.34
N VAL A 6 -6.59 -9.14 5.23
CA VAL A 6 -7.23 -8.07 4.47
C VAL A 6 -6.89 -8.30 3.01
N LYS A 7 -7.81 -8.98 2.32
CA LYS A 7 -7.69 -9.25 0.90
C LYS A 7 -7.89 -7.97 0.07
N PRO A 8 -7.31 -7.88 -1.13
CA PRO A 8 -7.60 -6.83 -2.09
C PRO A 8 -9.05 -6.90 -2.58
N VAL A 9 -9.98 -6.33 -1.82
CA VAL A 9 -11.31 -5.96 -2.32
C VAL A 9 -11.15 -4.75 -3.24
N GLY A 10 -11.44 -4.93 -4.53
CA GLY A 10 -11.89 -3.83 -5.38
C GLY A 10 -11.21 -3.69 -6.75
N LYS A 11 -11.99 -4.00 -7.79
CA LYS A 11 -11.97 -3.39 -9.13
C LYS A 11 -10.73 -3.62 -10.00
N THR A 12 -10.14 -4.82 -9.97
CA THR A 12 -9.12 -5.27 -10.95
C THR A 12 -9.53 -4.94 -12.39
N VAL A 13 -10.82 -5.09 -12.72
CA VAL A 13 -11.39 -4.78 -14.04
C VAL A 13 -11.23 -3.30 -14.42
N PHE A 14 -11.47 -2.35 -13.51
CA PHE A 14 -11.32 -0.93 -13.81
C PHE A 14 -9.86 -0.51 -13.98
N TYR A 15 -8.95 -1.15 -13.22
CA TYR A 15 -7.51 -0.95 -13.42
C TYR A 15 -7.05 -1.51 -14.77
N VAL A 16 -7.51 -2.69 -15.15
CA VAL A 16 -7.20 -3.28 -16.47
C VAL A 16 -7.72 -2.39 -17.60
N ILE A 17 -8.96 -1.91 -17.50
CA ILE A 17 -9.54 -0.98 -18.50
C ILE A 17 -8.74 0.32 -18.56
N GLY A 18 -8.36 0.89 -17.41
CA GLY A 18 -7.54 2.10 -17.35
C GLY A 18 -6.16 1.91 -18.00
N ILE A 19 -5.50 0.76 -17.77
CA ILE A 19 -4.21 0.42 -18.39
C ILE A 19 -4.34 0.33 -19.89
N VAL A 20 -5.32 -0.42 -20.38
CA VAL A 20 -5.55 -0.58 -21.82
C VAL A 20 -5.86 0.78 -22.45
N GLY A 21 -6.67 1.61 -21.78
CA GLY A 21 -6.97 2.98 -22.23
C GLY A 21 -5.73 3.89 -22.31
N VAL A 22 -4.90 3.91 -21.27
CA VAL A 22 -3.66 4.72 -21.23
C VAL A 22 -2.63 4.21 -22.25
N ALA A 23 -2.48 2.89 -22.38
CA ALA A 23 -1.59 2.29 -23.37
C ALA A 23 -2.02 2.67 -24.79
N LEU A 24 -3.32 2.55 -25.11
CA LEU A 24 -3.88 2.96 -26.39
C LEU A 24 -3.67 4.45 -26.66
N LEU A 25 -3.92 5.31 -25.67
CA LEU A 25 -3.67 6.76 -25.77
C LEU A 25 -2.20 7.07 -26.06
N LEU A 26 -1.27 6.45 -25.33
CA LEU A 26 0.16 6.64 -25.54
C LEU A 26 0.61 6.15 -26.93
N THR A 27 0.07 5.03 -27.40
CA THR A 27 0.35 4.54 -28.75
C THR A 27 -0.20 5.49 -29.82
N CYS A 28 -1.41 6.04 -29.64
CA CYS A 28 -1.99 7.01 -30.57
C CYS A 28 -1.19 8.32 -30.60
N ILE A 29 -0.80 8.86 -29.44
CA ILE A 29 0.01 10.08 -29.35
C ILE A 29 1.38 9.86 -30.01
N ALA A 30 2.02 8.72 -29.73
CA ALA A 30 3.30 8.39 -30.34
C ALA A 30 3.19 8.26 -31.86
N ASP A 31 2.16 7.58 -32.37
CA ASP A 31 1.99 7.40 -33.82
C ASP A 31 1.68 8.72 -34.53
N LEU A 32 0.88 9.59 -33.90
CA LEU A 32 0.59 10.93 -34.40
C LEU A 32 1.85 11.81 -34.41
N ALA A 33 2.66 11.76 -33.36
CA ALA A 33 3.93 12.49 -33.27
C ALA A 33 4.95 11.99 -34.30
N ILE A 34 5.10 10.67 -34.47
CA ILE A 34 6.01 10.08 -35.47
C ILE A 34 5.59 10.50 -36.89
N THR A 35 4.28 10.50 -37.17
CA THR A 35 3.74 10.89 -38.47
C THR A 35 3.92 12.39 -38.74
N TYR A 36 3.63 13.23 -37.76
CA TYR A 36 3.73 14.70 -37.90
C TYR A 36 5.18 15.18 -38.03
N TYR A 37 6.09 14.66 -37.20
CA TYR A 37 7.49 15.08 -37.17
C TYR A 37 8.40 14.28 -38.11
N LYS A 38 7.85 13.31 -38.88
CA LYS A 38 8.60 12.41 -39.77
C LYS A 38 9.83 11.81 -39.10
N LEU A 39 9.68 11.38 -37.84
CA LEU A 39 10.79 10.91 -37.04
C LEU A 39 11.39 9.64 -37.67
N PRO A 40 12.73 9.59 -37.88
CA PRO A 40 13.38 8.36 -38.30
C PRO A 40 13.29 7.30 -37.18
N TYR A 41 13.29 6.02 -37.54
CA TYR A 41 13.25 4.88 -36.61
C TYR A 41 11.95 4.72 -35.81
N ARG A 42 10.79 4.69 -36.49
CA ARG A 42 9.46 4.40 -35.92
C ARG A 42 9.45 3.21 -34.96
N SER A 43 10.19 2.15 -35.29
CA SER A 43 10.29 0.93 -34.47
C SER A 43 10.90 1.18 -33.09
N LEU A 44 11.90 2.06 -32.96
CA LEU A 44 12.54 2.38 -31.67
C LEU A 44 11.57 3.14 -30.75
N PHE A 45 10.81 4.08 -31.29
CA PHE A 45 9.80 4.81 -30.52
C PHE A 45 8.67 3.89 -30.04
N GLN A 46 8.21 2.97 -30.89
CA GLN A 46 7.21 1.98 -30.51
C GLN A 46 7.71 1.04 -29.41
N LEU A 47 8.99 0.61 -29.49
CA LEU A 47 9.65 -0.18 -28.44
C LEU A 47 9.72 0.58 -27.11
N GLY A 48 10.02 1.88 -27.15
CA GLY A 48 10.03 2.75 -25.97
C GLY A 48 8.66 2.85 -25.30
N VAL A 49 7.58 3.03 -26.07
CA VAL A 49 6.21 3.05 -25.53
C VAL A 49 5.85 1.70 -24.91
N LEU A 50 6.17 0.60 -25.57
CA LEU A 50 5.97 -0.75 -25.04
C LEU A 50 6.69 -0.98 -23.71
N ALA A 51 7.94 -0.50 -23.59
CA ALA A 51 8.69 -0.60 -22.35
C ALA A 51 8.04 0.19 -21.20
N ILE A 52 7.58 1.42 -21.46
CA ILE A 52 6.88 2.25 -20.46
C ILE A 52 5.59 1.58 -20.00
N VAL A 53 4.79 1.07 -20.94
CA VAL A 53 3.56 0.34 -20.63
C VAL A 53 3.88 -0.93 -19.83
N GLY A 54 4.90 -1.69 -20.21
CA GLY A 54 5.34 -2.89 -19.50
C GLY A 54 5.74 -2.62 -18.05
N VAL A 55 6.52 -1.56 -17.79
CA VAL A 55 6.88 -1.14 -16.43
C VAL A 55 5.63 -0.74 -15.63
N GLY A 56 4.71 0.01 -16.24
CA GLY A 56 3.44 0.40 -15.62
C GLY A 56 2.59 -0.82 -15.22
N VAL A 57 2.46 -1.80 -16.12
CA VAL A 57 1.75 -3.06 -15.87
C VAL A 57 2.41 -3.83 -14.72
N TYR A 58 3.74 -3.94 -14.72
CA TYR A 58 4.47 -4.65 -13.66
C TYR A 58 4.25 -4.04 -12.27
N ILE A 59 4.36 -2.71 -12.14
CA ILE A 59 4.12 -2.01 -10.86
C ILE A 59 2.69 -2.25 -10.38
N LEU A 60 1.71 -2.27 -11.29
CA LEU A 60 0.31 -2.49 -10.95
C LEU A 60 0.02 -3.94 -10.55
N ILE A 61 0.56 -4.93 -11.27
CA ILE A 61 0.45 -6.34 -10.90
C ILE A 61 1.05 -6.56 -9.51
N ARG A 62 2.23 -5.99 -9.24
CA ARG A 62 2.86 -6.06 -7.92
C ARG A 62 1.97 -5.48 -6.83
N ASN A 63 1.29 -4.36 -7.10
CA ASN A 63 0.35 -3.75 -6.14
C ASN A 63 -0.93 -4.59 -5.95
N ILE A 64 -1.45 -5.22 -7.00
CA ILE A 64 -2.65 -6.08 -6.92
C ILE A 64 -2.35 -7.38 -6.15
N LEU A 65 -1.16 -7.96 -6.34
CA LEU A 65 -0.74 -9.21 -5.70
C LEU A 65 -0.20 -9.02 -4.27
N SER A 66 -0.02 -7.78 -3.82
CA SER A 66 0.45 -7.47 -2.47
C SER A 66 -0.73 -7.55 -1.49
N ASP A 67 -0.86 -8.69 -0.84
CA ASP A 67 -1.78 -8.94 0.27
C ASP A 67 -1.12 -8.51 1.59
N TYR A 68 -1.90 -7.98 2.52
CA TYR A 68 -1.44 -7.75 3.90
C TYR A 68 -2.31 -8.54 4.87
N SER A 69 -1.69 -9.27 5.78
CA SER A 69 -2.36 -9.98 6.86
C SER A 69 -2.00 -9.37 8.20
N TYR A 70 -3.02 -9.21 9.04
CA TYR A 70 -2.88 -8.76 10.41
C TYR A 70 -3.26 -9.92 11.33
N SER A 71 -2.38 -10.25 12.27
CA SER A 71 -2.68 -11.24 13.29
C SER A 71 -2.31 -10.72 14.66
N ILE A 72 -3.22 -10.86 15.62
CA ILE A 72 -2.94 -10.65 17.02
C ILE A 72 -2.78 -12.02 17.67
N VAL A 73 -1.57 -12.29 18.13
CA VAL A 73 -1.19 -13.52 18.83
C VAL A 73 -0.76 -13.12 20.25
N GLY A 74 -1.63 -13.40 21.24
CA GLY A 74 -1.40 -13.00 22.63
C GLY A 74 -1.36 -11.47 22.82
N GLU A 75 -0.19 -10.97 23.15
CA GLU A 75 0.11 -9.54 23.38
C GLU A 75 0.86 -8.88 22.22
N GLU A 76 0.99 -9.57 21.08
CA GLU A 76 1.71 -9.05 19.93
C GLU A 76 0.79 -8.82 18.75
N LEU A 77 1.02 -7.71 18.04
CA LEU A 77 0.43 -7.42 16.75
C LEU A 77 1.46 -7.75 15.66
N ILE A 78 1.19 -8.79 14.87
CA ILE A 78 2.03 -9.19 13.75
C ILE A 78 1.40 -8.69 12.47
N ILE A 79 2.13 -7.86 11.73
CA ILE A 79 1.77 -7.44 10.37
C ILE A 79 2.66 -8.19 9.39
N MET A 80 2.03 -8.98 8.52
CA MET A 80 2.69 -9.72 7.45
C MET A 80 2.29 -9.14 6.11
N ALA A 81 3.26 -8.99 5.21
CA ALA A 81 3.02 -8.76 3.80
C ALA A 81 3.16 -10.07 3.06
N LYS A 82 2.30 -10.29 2.09
CA LYS A 82 2.26 -11.46 1.24
C LYS A 82 2.26 -11.01 -0.21
N LEU A 83 3.22 -11.46 -0.99
CA LEU A 83 3.29 -11.24 -2.43
C LEU A 83 3.26 -12.61 -3.11
N GLY A 84 2.09 -13.01 -3.59
CA GLY A 84 1.89 -14.36 -4.13
C GLY A 84 2.15 -15.43 -3.06
N ASN A 85 3.18 -16.26 -3.27
CA ASN A 85 3.61 -17.31 -2.33
C ASN A 85 4.67 -16.87 -1.32
N HIS A 86 5.20 -15.65 -1.43
CA HIS A 86 6.22 -15.16 -0.50
C HIS A 86 5.58 -14.34 0.61
N GLU A 87 5.82 -14.71 1.86
CA GLU A 87 5.33 -14.01 3.05
C GLU A 87 6.52 -13.48 3.85
N TRP A 88 6.49 -12.21 4.24
CA TRP A 88 7.49 -11.62 5.13
C TRP A 88 6.83 -10.77 6.21
N VAL A 89 7.47 -10.72 7.38
CA VAL A 89 7.01 -9.91 8.51
C VAL A 89 7.42 -8.46 8.25
N VAL A 90 6.43 -7.55 8.22
CA VAL A 90 6.66 -6.11 8.06
C VAL A 90 6.97 -5.45 9.39
N ALA A 91 6.20 -5.79 10.42
CA ALA A 91 6.40 -5.30 11.78
C ALA A 91 5.75 -6.25 12.80
N ARG A 92 6.34 -6.34 13.98
CA ARG A 92 5.84 -7.12 15.13
C ARG A 92 5.90 -6.29 16.43
N PRO A 93 5.13 -5.20 16.53
CA PRO A 93 5.03 -4.48 17.80
C PRO A 93 4.30 -5.30 18.86
N GLN A 94 4.79 -5.23 20.10
CA GLN A 94 4.01 -5.62 21.27
C GLN A 94 2.90 -4.58 21.52
N LEU A 95 1.74 -5.02 21.99
CA LEU A 95 0.54 -4.19 22.14
C LEU A 95 0.73 -3.07 23.19
N ASP A 96 1.49 -3.34 24.24
CA ASP A 96 1.91 -2.39 25.29
C ASP A 96 2.86 -1.30 24.76
N GLN A 97 3.62 -1.61 23.71
CA GLN A 97 4.55 -0.67 23.06
C GLN A 97 3.87 0.22 22.01
N ILE A 98 2.57 0.01 21.74
CA ILE A 98 1.78 0.86 20.84
C ILE A 98 1.35 2.11 21.60
N LYS A 99 1.86 3.26 21.17
CA LYS A 99 1.58 4.57 21.79
C LYS A 99 0.32 5.22 21.26
N LEU A 100 0.03 5.02 19.97
CA LEU A 100 -1.10 5.67 19.31
C LEU A 100 -1.48 4.92 18.05
N VAL A 101 -2.78 4.76 17.82
CA VAL A 101 -3.33 4.43 16.51
C VAL A 101 -4.22 5.59 16.11
N ALA A 102 -3.87 6.31 15.05
CA ALA A 102 -4.65 7.47 14.64
C ALA A 102 -4.85 7.50 13.13
N PHE A 103 -5.95 8.09 12.69
CA PHE A 103 -6.19 8.31 11.28
C PHE A 103 -5.09 9.21 10.68
N HIS A 104 -4.75 9.01 9.41
CA HIS A 104 -3.57 9.64 8.81
C HIS A 104 -3.59 11.19 8.80
N THR A 105 -4.76 11.82 8.89
CA THR A 105 -4.92 13.28 8.98
C THR A 105 -5.02 13.80 10.41
N SER A 106 -5.00 12.93 11.42
CA SER A 106 -5.22 13.33 12.82
C SER A 106 -4.05 14.19 13.33
N PRO A 107 -4.32 15.36 13.94
CA PRO A 107 -3.27 16.26 14.44
C PRO A 107 -2.45 15.65 15.57
N ALA A 108 -2.97 14.61 16.25
CA ALA A 108 -2.26 13.86 17.29
C ALA A 108 -0.96 13.20 16.79
N LEU A 109 -0.81 13.00 15.48
CA LEU A 109 0.40 12.43 14.89
C LEU A 109 1.58 13.42 14.86
N GLN A 110 1.32 14.73 14.87
CA GLN A 110 2.37 15.76 14.78
C GLN A 110 3.30 15.75 16.01
N GLN A 111 2.83 15.22 17.13
CA GLN A 111 3.58 15.10 18.38
C GLN A 111 4.66 14.00 18.33
N TYR A 112 4.61 13.11 17.33
CA TYR A 112 5.48 11.95 17.23
C TYR A 112 6.46 12.10 16.05
N LYS A 113 7.76 12.17 16.32
CA LYS A 113 8.80 12.12 15.28
C LYS A 113 9.32 10.69 15.12
N ALA A 114 8.82 9.98 14.11
CA ALA A 114 9.27 8.63 13.81
C ALA A 114 10.69 8.60 13.24
N GLN A 115 11.48 7.63 13.71
CA GLN A 115 12.81 7.32 13.20
C GLN A 115 12.74 6.34 12.02
N ALA A 116 11.81 5.38 12.05
CA ALA A 116 11.53 4.50 10.90
C ALA A 116 10.05 4.55 10.51
N ARG A 117 9.80 4.42 9.21
CA ARG A 117 8.46 4.45 8.62
C ARG A 117 8.24 3.19 7.78
N TYR A 118 7.26 2.40 8.20
CA TYR A 118 6.79 1.21 7.51
C TYR A 118 5.48 1.54 6.80
N ASN A 119 5.28 0.96 5.61
CA ASN A 119 4.08 1.14 4.85
C ASN A 119 3.48 -0.23 4.53
N ALA A 120 2.35 -0.52 5.16
CA ALA A 120 1.50 -1.67 4.93
C ALA A 120 0.11 -1.21 4.46
N LYS A 121 0.04 -0.15 3.64
CA LYS A 121 -1.20 0.27 2.99
C LYS A 121 -1.42 -0.52 1.70
N LYS A 122 -2.69 -0.79 1.40
CA LYS A 122 -3.12 -1.55 0.24
C LYS A 122 -3.38 -0.66 -0.97
N SER A 123 -4.01 0.50 -0.78
CA SER A 123 -4.40 1.37 -1.89
C SER A 123 -3.71 2.73 -1.86
N PHE A 124 -3.25 3.19 -3.03
CA PHE A 124 -2.74 4.55 -3.20
C PHE A 124 -3.77 5.61 -2.78
N PHE A 125 -5.06 5.32 -2.90
CA PHE A 125 -6.19 6.22 -2.64
C PHE A 125 -7.12 5.73 -1.51
N SER A 126 -6.67 4.84 -0.61
CA SER A 126 -7.56 4.40 0.48
C SER A 126 -7.93 5.57 1.39
N SER A 127 -9.22 5.85 1.50
CA SER A 127 -9.78 6.80 2.45
C SER A 127 -9.70 6.30 3.89
N ASN A 128 -9.37 5.02 4.13
CA ASN A 128 -9.35 4.44 5.48
C ASN A 128 -7.93 4.10 5.96
N THR A 129 -7.01 5.08 5.83
CA THR A 129 -5.60 4.90 6.20
C THR A 129 -5.36 5.35 7.65
N TYR A 130 -4.88 4.44 8.49
CA TYR A 130 -4.45 4.70 9.85
C TYR A 130 -2.93 4.60 9.99
N ILE A 131 -2.39 5.28 10.99
CA ILE A 131 -0.99 5.25 11.40
C ILE A 131 -0.91 4.69 12.81
N CYS A 132 -0.20 3.58 12.95
CA CYS A 132 0.20 3.02 14.24
C CYS A 132 1.58 3.58 14.59
N VAL A 133 1.69 4.26 15.73
CA VAL A 133 2.93 4.70 16.34
C VAL A 133 3.28 3.73 17.44
N PHE A 134 4.45 3.10 17.35
CA PHE A 134 4.90 2.10 18.31
C PHE A 134 6.39 2.25 18.59
N MET A 135 6.83 1.76 19.75
CA MET A 135 8.24 1.59 20.05
C MET A 135 8.68 0.20 19.63
N GLN A 136 9.86 0.08 19.00
CA GLN A 136 10.51 -1.20 18.78
C GLN A 136 12.03 -0.98 18.84
N ASP A 137 12.74 -1.82 19.58
CA ASP A 137 14.19 -1.72 19.77
C ASP A 137 14.66 -0.34 20.26
N GLY A 138 13.87 0.29 21.15
CA GLY A 138 14.15 1.63 21.68
C GLY A 138 13.89 2.78 20.71
N LYS A 139 13.39 2.50 19.50
CA LYS A 139 13.12 3.49 18.45
C LYS A 139 11.62 3.69 18.23
N LEU A 140 11.22 4.93 17.98
CA LEU A 140 9.84 5.26 17.64
C LEU A 140 9.60 5.01 16.15
N ASN A 141 8.72 4.06 15.85
CA ASN A 141 8.39 3.65 14.51
C ASN A 141 6.94 3.99 14.17
N MET A 142 6.69 4.28 12.90
CA MET A 142 5.36 4.52 12.36
C MET A 142 5.05 3.47 11.31
N LEU A 143 3.88 2.84 11.42
CA LEU A 143 3.34 1.95 10.40
C LEU A 143 2.06 2.55 9.85
N LYS A 144 2.03 2.81 8.54
CA LYS A 144 0.80 3.11 7.80
C LYS A 144 0.10 1.80 7.45
N PHE A 145 -1.16 1.65 7.80
CA PHE A 145 -1.93 0.44 7.55
C PHE A 145 -3.44 0.73 7.42
N GLU A 146 -4.19 -0.23 6.90
CA GLU A 146 -5.65 -0.14 6.70
C GLU A 146 -6.34 -1.17 7.59
N PRO A 147 -6.53 -0.88 8.90
CA PRO A 147 -7.19 -1.79 9.83
C PRO A 147 -8.67 -1.95 9.50
N SER A 148 -9.22 -3.13 9.79
CA SER A 148 -10.67 -3.32 9.84
C SER A 148 -11.25 -2.64 11.09
N GLY A 149 -12.54 -2.29 11.05
CA GLY A 149 -13.24 -1.79 12.23
C GLY A 149 -13.21 -2.78 13.41
N ARG A 150 -13.11 -4.09 13.14
CA ARG A 150 -12.94 -5.13 14.18
C ARG A 150 -11.57 -5.03 14.84
N LEU A 151 -10.50 -4.85 14.06
CA LEU A 151 -9.15 -4.69 14.59
C LEU A 151 -9.04 -3.42 15.45
N LEU A 152 -9.59 -2.29 14.98
CA LEU A 152 -9.68 -1.05 15.76
C LEU A 152 -10.44 -1.26 17.07
N GLY A 153 -11.58 -1.97 17.03
CA GLY A 153 -12.34 -2.29 18.23
C GLY A 153 -11.58 -3.17 19.23
N ILE A 154 -10.75 -4.11 18.76
CA ILE A 154 -9.89 -4.92 19.63
C ILE A 154 -8.80 -4.06 20.28
N LEU A 155 -8.17 -3.17 19.51
CA LEU A 155 -7.13 -2.26 20.02
C LEU A 155 -7.72 -1.31 21.07
N TYR A 156 -8.89 -0.74 20.79
CA TYR A 156 -9.62 0.12 21.73
C TYR A 156 -9.96 -0.61 23.04
N LYS A 157 -10.47 -1.85 22.95
CA LYS A 157 -10.78 -2.67 24.13
C LYS A 157 -9.55 -3.03 24.97
N LYS A 158 -8.36 -3.07 24.35
CA LYS A 158 -7.09 -3.27 25.03
C LYS A 158 -6.50 -1.98 25.62
N GLY A 159 -7.22 -0.86 25.58
CA GLY A 159 -6.81 0.42 26.17
C GLY A 159 -5.84 1.22 25.29
N ILE A 160 -5.65 0.82 24.03
CA ILE A 160 -4.79 1.56 23.10
C ILE A 160 -5.57 2.78 22.60
N PRO A 161 -5.00 4.01 22.66
CA PRO A 161 -5.68 5.20 22.19
C PRO A 161 -5.87 5.15 20.68
N VAL A 162 -7.13 5.01 20.26
CA VAL A 162 -7.56 5.11 18.86
C VAL A 162 -8.15 6.50 18.65
N LYS A 163 -7.60 7.27 17.72
CA LYS A 163 -8.09 8.62 17.37
C LYS A 163 -8.47 8.69 15.90
N ASP A 164 -9.62 9.30 15.62
CA ASP A 164 -10.02 9.64 14.25
C ASP A 164 -9.35 10.93 13.75
#